data_AF-A0A926KK28-F1
#
_entry.id   AF-A0A926KK28-F1
#
_cell.length_a   1.000
_cell.length_b   1.000
_cell.length_c   1.000
_cell.angle_alpha   90.00
_cell.angle_beta   90.00
_cell.angle_gamma   90.00
#
_symmetry.space_group_name_H-M   'P 1'
#
loop_
_entity.id
_entity.type
_entity.pdbx_description
1 polymer ?
#
loop_
_entity_poly.entity_id
_entity_poly.type
_entity_poly.pdbx_seq_one_letter_code
_entity_poly.pdbx_strand_id
1 'polypeptide(L)'
;MPRSAGDLAPHEYLVRGQWPTGRLKKDAPLSAVYGQQFVLRLTEALKVKGEPSLHAVEREAQVSRRTVERTLKGEVLPDFGAIARLEEWLGVDLWPGPELRSASERS
;
A
#
# COMPACT_ATOMS: atom_id res chain seq x y z
N MET A 1 13.27 2.41 8.94
CA MET A 1 14.01 3.38 8.13
C MET A 1 13.39 4.77 8.30
N PRO A 2 14.18 5.85 8.30
CA PRO A 2 13.66 7.22 8.15
C PRO A 2 12.87 7.33 6.85
N ARG A 3 11.77 8.09 6.83
CA ARG A 3 11.01 8.33 5.59
C ARG A 3 11.89 9.17 4.65
N SER A 4 12.06 8.75 3.40
CA SER A 4 12.72 9.56 2.36
C SER A 4 12.05 10.94 2.31
N ALA A 5 12.84 12.01 2.36
CA ALA A 5 12.42 13.43 2.36
C ALA A 5 11.60 13.94 3.58
N GLY A 6 11.32 13.13 4.61
CA GLY A 6 10.54 13.59 5.77
C GLY A 6 9.03 13.69 5.54
N ASP A 7 8.51 13.08 4.46
CA ASP A 7 7.07 12.94 4.20
C ASP A 7 6.33 12.44 5.44
N LEU A 8 5.07 12.84 5.63
CA LEU A 8 4.19 12.31 6.67
C LEU A 8 3.77 10.86 6.34
N ALA A 9 3.01 10.21 7.22
CA ALA A 9 2.42 8.92 6.88
C ALA A 9 1.39 9.09 5.72
N PRO A 10 1.29 8.13 4.78
CA PRO A 10 0.39 8.24 3.62
C PRO A 10 -1.06 8.67 3.95
N HIS A 11 -1.64 8.13 5.02
CA HIS A 11 -3.01 8.47 5.41
C HIS A 11 -3.17 9.93 5.90
N GLU A 12 -2.11 10.59 6.34
CA GLU A 12 -2.13 11.99 6.81
C GLU A 12 -2.30 13.00 5.64
N TYR A 13 -2.18 12.52 4.40
CA TYR A 13 -2.45 13.31 3.20
C TYR A 13 -3.92 13.25 2.76
N LEU A 14 -4.83 12.60 3.50
CA LEU A 14 -6.27 12.62 3.18
C LEU A 14 -6.89 14.00 3.42
N VAL A 15 -7.72 14.44 2.48
CA VAL A 15 -8.57 15.65 2.61
C VAL A 15 -10.05 15.33 2.75
N ARG A 16 -10.49 14.14 2.30
CA ARG A 16 -11.89 13.70 2.38
C ARG A 16 -11.98 12.18 2.31
N GLY A 17 -12.94 11.60 3.04
CA GLY A 17 -13.17 10.16 3.05
C GLY A 17 -12.24 9.44 4.04
N GLN A 18 -12.05 8.14 3.86
CA GLN A 18 -11.26 7.29 4.76
C GLN A 18 -10.17 6.58 3.97
N TRP A 19 -9.04 6.31 4.62
CA TRP A 19 -8.00 5.49 4.01
C TRP A 19 -8.52 4.07 3.74
N PRO A 20 -8.15 3.42 2.61
CA PRO A 20 -7.38 3.92 1.46
C PRO A 20 -8.24 4.54 0.34
N THR A 21 -9.56 4.62 0.48
CA THR A 21 -10.48 5.02 -0.62
C THR A 21 -10.73 6.53 -0.72
N GLY A 22 -10.27 7.30 0.25
CA GLY A 22 -10.46 8.74 0.33
C GLY A 22 -9.60 9.54 -0.67
N ARG A 23 -9.92 10.83 -0.80
CA ARG A 23 -9.19 11.75 -1.66
C ARG A 23 -7.95 12.27 -0.93
N LEU A 24 -6.79 12.16 -1.56
CA LEU A 24 -5.54 12.77 -1.09
C LEU A 24 -5.48 14.28 -1.43
N LYS A 25 -4.65 15.03 -0.71
CA LYS A 25 -4.28 16.41 -1.04
C LYS A 25 -3.76 16.48 -2.48
N LYS A 26 -4.01 17.60 -3.17
CA LYS A 26 -3.56 17.80 -4.56
C LYS A 26 -2.03 17.74 -4.69
N ASP A 27 -1.33 18.19 -3.65
CA ASP A 27 0.12 18.23 -3.53
C ASP A 27 0.68 17.08 -2.68
N ALA A 28 -0.09 16.00 -2.48
CA ALA A 28 0.42 14.82 -1.79
C ALA A 28 1.65 14.25 -2.52
N PRO A 29 2.69 13.81 -1.80
CA PRO A 29 3.87 13.26 -2.43
C PRO A 29 3.53 11.96 -3.17
N LEU A 30 4.32 11.63 -4.19
CA LEU A 30 4.16 10.38 -4.96
C LEU A 30 4.14 9.15 -4.06
N SER A 31 4.90 9.19 -2.96
CA SER A 31 4.94 8.14 -1.93
C SER A 31 3.54 7.84 -1.36
N ALA A 32 2.72 8.87 -1.09
CA ALA A 32 1.35 8.72 -0.61
C ALA A 32 0.40 8.20 -1.71
N VAL A 33 0.54 8.69 -2.94
CA VAL A 33 -0.28 8.26 -4.09
C VAL A 33 -0.03 6.78 -4.41
N TYR A 34 1.24 6.37 -4.49
CA TYR A 34 1.61 4.98 -4.70
C TYR A 34 1.23 4.10 -3.52
N GLY A 35 1.43 4.58 -2.28
CA GLY A 35 1.00 3.88 -1.07
C GLY A 35 -0.50 3.60 -1.05
N GLN A 36 -1.32 4.57 -1.47
CA GLN A 36 -2.77 4.40 -1.56
C GLN A 36 -3.15 3.30 -2.55
N GLN A 37 -2.60 3.35 -3.76
CA GLN A 37 -2.90 2.34 -4.79
C GLN A 37 -2.40 0.95 -4.42
N PHE A 38 -1.21 0.86 -3.83
CA PHE A 38 -0.69 -0.39 -3.30
C PHE A 38 -1.64 -1.00 -2.25
N VAL A 39 -2.13 -0.20 -1.31
CA VAL A 39 -3.05 -0.70 -0.27
C VAL A 39 -4.41 -1.11 -0.84
N LEU A 40 -4.92 -0.40 -1.85
CA LEU A 40 -6.14 -0.79 -2.56
C LEU A 40 -5.96 -2.18 -3.20
N ARG A 41 -4.86 -2.40 -3.91
CA ARG A 41 -4.53 -3.70 -4.53
C ARG A 41 -4.31 -4.81 -3.51
N LEU A 42 -3.56 -4.53 -2.45
CA LEU A 42 -3.32 -5.50 -1.39
C LEU A 42 -4.63 -5.91 -0.70
N THR A 43 -5.52 -4.95 -0.43
CA THR A 43 -6.82 -5.23 0.17
C THR A 43 -7.67 -6.13 -0.73
N GLU A 44 -7.68 -5.85 -2.03
CA GLU A 44 -8.42 -6.69 -2.99
C GLU A 44 -7.82 -8.09 -3.13
N ALA A 45 -6.49 -8.19 -3.24
CA ALA A 45 -5.80 -9.47 -3.34
C ALA A 45 -6.02 -10.35 -2.10
N LEU A 46 -6.01 -9.76 -0.90
CA LEU A 46 -6.32 -10.48 0.34
C LEU A 46 -7.77 -10.97 0.37
N LYS A 47 -8.73 -10.19 -0.13
CA LYS A 47 -10.14 -10.62 -0.24
C LYS A 47 -10.28 -11.79 -1.21
N VAL A 48 -9.68 -11.70 -2.40
CA VAL A 48 -9.69 -12.78 -3.40
C VAL A 48 -9.06 -14.07 -2.84
N LYS A 49 -8.04 -13.94 -1.99
CA LYS A 49 -7.41 -15.07 -1.28
C LYS A 49 -8.24 -15.62 -0.10
N GLY A 50 -9.41 -15.07 0.19
CA GLY A 50 -10.30 -15.53 1.25
C GLY A 50 -10.03 -14.90 2.63
N GLU A 51 -9.57 -13.65 2.65
CA GLU A 51 -9.35 -12.85 3.86
C GLU A 51 -8.49 -13.55 4.92
N PRO A 52 -7.25 -13.96 4.57
CA PRO A 52 -6.39 -14.66 5.49
C PRO A 52 -6.07 -13.79 6.71
N SER A 53 -6.03 -14.42 7.89
CA SER A 53 -5.58 -13.73 9.11
C SER A 53 -4.16 -13.20 8.93
N LEU A 54 -3.82 -12.09 9.58
CA LEU A 54 -2.46 -11.56 9.47
C LEU A 54 -1.38 -12.50 10.04
N HIS A 55 -1.75 -13.43 10.92
CA HIS A 55 -0.85 -14.52 11.35
C HIS A 55 -0.55 -15.51 10.22
N ALA A 56 -1.55 -15.81 9.38
CA ALA A 56 -1.33 -16.62 8.18
C ALA A 56 -0.42 -15.88 7.18
N VAL A 57 -0.64 -14.58 6.98
CA VAL A 57 0.24 -13.75 6.13
C VAL A 57 1.68 -13.79 6.64
N GLU A 58 1.90 -13.60 7.94
CA GLU A 58 3.24 -13.65 8.53
C GLU A 58 3.92 -15.01 8.35
N ARG A 59 3.19 -16.09 8.58
CA ARG A 59 3.70 -17.46 8.42
C ARG A 59 3.98 -17.82 6.96
N GLU A 60 3.14 -17.41 6.02
CA GLU A 60 3.19 -17.91 4.65
C GLU A 60 3.90 -16.96 3.70
N ALA A 61 3.61 -15.66 3.79
CA ALA A 61 4.31 -14.63 3.00
C ALA A 61 5.65 -14.24 3.62
N GLN A 62 5.94 -14.62 4.87
CA GLN A 62 7.17 -14.24 5.57
C GLN A 62 7.33 -12.71 5.67
N VAL A 63 6.22 -11.99 5.81
CA VAL A 63 6.17 -10.54 6.06
C VAL A 63 5.52 -10.29 7.40
N SER A 64 6.18 -9.56 8.29
CA SER A 64 5.70 -9.40 9.67
C SER A 64 4.25 -8.88 9.71
N ARG A 65 3.44 -9.45 10.60
CA ARG A 65 2.04 -9.04 10.77
C ARG A 65 1.92 -7.54 11.01
N ARG A 66 2.84 -6.98 11.81
CA ARG A 66 2.88 -5.56 12.13
C ARG A 66 3.15 -4.71 10.89
N THR A 67 4.04 -5.13 9.99
CA THR A 67 4.28 -4.43 8.73
C THR A 67 3.03 -4.40 7.87
N VAL A 68 2.35 -5.54 7.71
CA VAL A 68 1.13 -5.65 6.91
C VAL A 68 0.02 -4.77 7.50
N GLU A 69 -0.21 -4.86 8.81
CA GLU A 69 -1.23 -4.07 9.51
C GLU A 69 -1.01 -2.56 9.33
N ARG A 70 0.21 -2.08 9.57
CA ARG A 70 0.55 -0.66 9.46
C ARG A 70 0.51 -0.17 8.01
N THR A 71 0.86 -1.03 7.06
CA THR A 71 0.75 -0.74 5.63
C THR A 71 -0.71 -0.56 5.24
N LEU A 72 -1.59 -1.50 5.62
CA LEU A 72 -3.03 -1.42 5.36
C LEU A 72 -3.66 -0.16 5.96
N LYS A 73 -3.18 0.28 7.14
CA LYS A 73 -3.59 1.54 7.78
C LYS A 73 -2.97 2.80 7.16
N GLY A 74 -2.05 2.65 6.20
CA GLY A 74 -1.34 3.78 5.58
C GLY A 74 -0.39 4.50 6.51
N GLU A 75 0.09 3.84 7.58
CA GLU A 75 1.04 4.40 8.55
C GLU A 75 2.49 4.28 8.08
N VAL A 76 2.76 3.28 7.23
CA VAL A 76 4.08 3.02 6.65
C VAL A 76 3.92 2.58 5.20
N LEU A 77 5.01 2.74 4.45
CA LEU A 77 5.19 2.07 3.17
C LEU A 77 5.94 0.76 3.40
N PRO A 78 5.54 -0.34 2.74
CA PRO A 78 6.31 -1.57 2.77
C PRO A 78 7.64 -1.35 2.06
N ASP A 79 8.68 -2.04 2.51
CA ASP A 79 9.94 -2.09 1.78
C ASP A 79 9.84 -3.05 0.57
N PHE A 80 10.85 -3.02 -0.30
CA PHE A 80 10.88 -3.86 -1.49
C PHE A 80 10.83 -5.36 -1.18
N GLY A 81 11.39 -5.78 -0.05
CA GLY A 81 11.37 -7.18 0.36
C GLY A 81 9.96 -7.64 0.75
N ALA A 82 9.21 -6.80 1.47
CA ALA A 82 7.83 -7.04 1.82
C ALA A 82 6.92 -7.07 0.57
N ILE A 83 7.14 -6.15 -0.37
CA ILE A 83 6.40 -6.12 -1.65
C ILE A 83 6.61 -7.43 -2.40
N ALA A 84 7.86 -7.79 -2.71
CA ALA A 84 8.17 -8.98 -3.51
C ALA A 84 7.62 -10.27 -2.88
N ARG A 85 7.72 -10.41 -1.55
CA ARG A 85 7.18 -11.57 -0.84
C ARG A 85 5.65 -11.65 -0.87
N LEU A 86 4.97 -10.50 -0.75
CA LEU A 86 3.51 -10.46 -0.85
C LEU A 86 3.05 -10.79 -2.26
N GLU A 87 3.70 -10.22 -3.28
CA GLU A 87 3.37 -10.49 -4.69
C GLU A 87 3.58 -11.96 -5.04
N GLU A 88 4.70 -12.56 -4.67
CA GLU A 88 4.97 -13.99 -4.87
C GLU A 88 3.92 -14.87 -4.17
N TRP A 89 3.60 -14.56 -2.91
CA TRP A 89 2.62 -15.33 -2.15
C TRP A 89 1.19 -15.16 -2.67
N LEU A 90 0.81 -13.97 -3.15
CA LEU A 90 -0.53 -13.68 -3.67
C LEU A 90 -0.68 -14.07 -5.15
N GLY A 91 0.42 -14.20 -5.90
CA GLY A 91 0.42 -14.45 -7.33
C GLY A 91 -0.11 -13.29 -8.17
N VAL A 92 0.02 -12.05 -7.68
CA VAL A 92 -0.47 -10.83 -8.36
C VAL A 92 0.48 -9.66 -8.17
N ASP A 93 0.47 -8.73 -9.13
CA ASP A 93 1.21 -7.47 -9.03
C ASP A 93 0.49 -6.49 -8.10
N LEU A 94 1.14 -6.15 -6.98
CA LEU A 94 0.68 -5.15 -6.03
C LEU A 94 1.25 -3.76 -6.32
N TRP A 95 2.47 -3.71 -6.88
CA TRP A 95 3.11 -2.45 -7.22
C TRP A 95 2.33 -1.70 -8.30
N PRO A 96 1.99 -0.41 -8.10
CA PRO A 96 1.32 0.39 -9.13
C PRO A 96 2.24 0.59 -10.35
N GLY A 97 1.75 0.20 -11.52
CA GLY A 97 2.46 0.20 -12.78
C GLY A 97 2.29 1.50 -13.60
N PRO A 98 2.53 1.42 -14.94
CA PRO A 98 2.46 2.57 -15.85
C PRO A 98 1.12 3.32 -15.87
N GLU A 99 0.03 2.66 -15.51
CA GLU A 99 -1.31 3.23 -15.43
C GLU A 99 -1.39 4.39 -14.44
N LEU A 100 -0.64 4.32 -13.34
CA LEU A 100 -0.63 5.39 -12.34
C LEU A 100 0.16 6.61 -12.80
N ARG A 101 1.24 6.40 -13.56
CA ARG A 101 2.02 7.50 -14.18
C ARG A 101 1.18 8.23 -15.24
N SER A 102 0.48 7.47 -16.07
CA SER A 102 -0.38 8.00 -17.13
C SER A 102 -1.58 8.80 -16.59
N ALA A 103 -2.04 8.51 -15.37
CA ALA A 103 -3.12 9.26 -14.73
C ALA A 103 -2.66 10.63 -14.22
N SER A 104 -1.40 10.75 -13.79
CA SER A 104 -0.79 12.03 -13.37
C SER A 104 -0.61 13.01 -14.53
N GLU A 105 -0.44 12.52 -15.76
CA GLU A 105 -0.25 13.36 -16.95
C GLU A 105 -1.58 13.94 -17.49
N ARG A 106 -2.72 13.41 -17.05
CA ARG A 106 -4.06 13.78 -17.52
C ARG A 106 -4.84 14.66 -16.54
N SER A 107 -4.23 15.05 -15.40
CA SER A 107 -4.89 15.77 -14.29
C SER A 107 -4.26 17.15 -14.06
#